data_AF-A0A6P2GJZ2-F1
#
_entry.id   AF-A0A6P2GJZ2-F1
#
_cell.length_a   1.000
_cell.length_b   1.000
_cell.length_c   1.000
_cell.angle_alpha   90.00
_cell.angle_beta   90.00
_cell.angle_gamma   90.00
#
_symmetry.space_group_name_H-M   'P 1'
#
loop_
_entity.id
_entity.type
_entity.pdbx_description
1 polymer ?
#
loop_
_entity_poly.entity_id
_entity_poly.type
_entity_poly.pdbx_seq_one_letter_code
_entity_poly.pdbx_strand_id
1 'polypeptide(L)'
;MSHAANEAIGQLMQALEDDSDDCWAMYEEIGRTVVTRLLRRDRDALRAIAGAWIASDDAQAALVDTDRGSPDFATAKRRAEQADGAMRDVLRNTLFGAE
;
A
#
# COMPACT_ATOMS: atom_id res chain seq x y z
N MET A 1 -7.37 -29.95 -12.46
CA MET A 1 -7.45 -29.53 -11.05
C MET A 1 -8.64 -30.22 -10.41
N SER A 2 -8.55 -30.60 -9.13
CA SER A 2 -9.66 -31.25 -8.42
C SER A 2 -10.74 -30.24 -8.04
N HIS A 3 -11.95 -30.72 -7.75
CA HIS A 3 -13.05 -29.89 -7.28
C HIS A 3 -12.66 -29.12 -6.00
N ALA A 4 -12.05 -29.80 -5.03
CA ALA A 4 -11.55 -29.20 -3.80
C ALA A 4 -10.49 -28.11 -4.04
N ALA A 5 -9.64 -28.26 -5.06
CA ALA A 5 -8.65 -27.23 -5.40
C ALA A 5 -9.32 -25.97 -5.97
N ASN A 6 -10.38 -26.11 -6.76
CA ASN A 6 -11.12 -24.96 -7.28
C ASN A 6 -11.89 -24.23 -6.17
N GLU A 7 -12.46 -24.96 -5.22
CA GLU A 7 -13.13 -24.35 -4.05
C GLU A 7 -12.14 -23.55 -3.19
N ALA A 8 -10.95 -24.11 -2.93
CA ALA A 8 -9.91 -23.42 -2.17
C ALA A 8 -9.44 -22.12 -2.88
N ILE A 9 -9.29 -22.15 -4.21
CA ILE A 9 -8.98 -20.94 -4.99
C ILE A 9 -10.12 -19.92 -4.87
N GLY A 10 -11.38 -20.35 -4.96
CA GLY A 10 -12.53 -19.45 -4.82
C GLY A 10 -12.58 -18.76 -3.45
N GLN A 11 -12.32 -19.51 -2.37
CA GLN A 11 -12.23 -18.95 -1.02
C GLN A 11 -11.08 -17.94 -0.87
N LEU A 12 -9.92 -18.25 -1.46
CA LEU A 12 -8.78 -17.34 -1.48
C LEU A 12 -9.13 -16.04 -2.25
N MET A 13 -9.77 -16.15 -3.43
CA MET A 13 -10.17 -14.97 -4.20
C MET A 13 -11.12 -14.07 -3.41
N GLN A 14 -12.09 -14.66 -2.69
CA GLN A 14 -12.98 -13.89 -1.81
C GLN A 14 -12.21 -13.21 -0.67
N ALA A 15 -11.27 -13.92 -0.03
CA ALA A 15 -10.46 -13.34 1.03
C ALA A 15 -9.60 -12.15 0.56
N LEU A 16 -9.19 -12.14 -0.72
CA LEU A 16 -8.50 -11.01 -1.33
C LEU A 16 -9.44 -9.84 -1.62
N GLU A 17 -10.65 -10.13 -2.11
CA GLU A 17 -11.67 -9.09 -2.34
C GLU A 17 -12.09 -8.41 -1.04
N ASP A 18 -12.10 -9.16 0.06
CA ASP A 18 -12.43 -8.67 1.39
C ASP A 18 -11.25 -7.99 2.11
N ASP A 19 -10.08 -7.90 1.46
CA ASP A 19 -8.82 -7.40 2.04
C ASP A 19 -8.46 -8.06 3.38
N SER A 20 -8.59 -9.38 3.45
CA SER A 20 -8.35 -10.14 4.67
C SER A 20 -6.86 -10.18 5.06
N ASP A 21 -6.59 -9.97 6.35
CA ASP A 21 -5.25 -10.14 6.95
C ASP A 21 -4.67 -11.55 6.74
N ASP A 22 -5.52 -12.56 6.54
CA ASP A 22 -5.08 -13.94 6.25
C ASP A 22 -4.30 -14.03 4.93
N CYS A 23 -4.47 -13.05 4.03
CA CYS A 23 -3.76 -12.97 2.76
C CYS A 23 -2.38 -12.30 2.86
N TRP A 24 -1.96 -11.86 4.05
CA TRP A 24 -0.72 -11.08 4.27
C TRP A 24 0.51 -11.73 3.63
N ALA A 25 0.72 -13.02 3.84
CA ALA A 25 1.87 -13.74 3.29
C ALA A 25 1.91 -13.70 1.75
N MET A 26 0.75 -13.72 1.10
CA MET A 26 0.67 -13.62 -0.36
C MET A 26 0.91 -12.19 -0.84
N TYR A 27 0.35 -11.20 -0.17
CA TYR A 27 0.64 -9.79 -0.45
C TYR A 27 2.14 -9.48 -0.32
N GLU A 28 2.79 -10.01 0.71
CA GLU A 28 4.22 -9.83 0.92
C GLU A 28 5.05 -10.44 -0.22
N GLU A 29 4.76 -11.68 -0.64
CA GLU A 29 5.50 -12.35 -1.70
C GLU A 29 5.29 -11.68 -3.09
N ILE A 30 4.05 -11.27 -3.37
CA ILE A 30 3.75 -10.47 -4.58
C ILE A 30 4.50 -9.14 -4.52
N GLY A 31 4.48 -8.44 -3.37
CA GLY A 31 5.21 -7.20 -3.15
C GLY A 31 6.72 -7.34 -3.38
N ARG A 32 7.34 -8.38 -2.82
CA ARG A 32 8.77 -8.72 -3.04
C ARG A 32 9.09 -8.92 -4.52
N THR A 33 8.21 -9.61 -5.24
CA THR A 33 8.35 -9.83 -6.69
C THR A 33 8.27 -8.52 -7.47
N VAL A 34 7.30 -7.65 -7.14
CA VAL A 34 7.15 -6.32 -7.75
C VAL A 34 8.37 -5.44 -7.49
N VAL A 35 8.85 -5.37 -6.26
CA VAL A 35 10.06 -4.60 -5.89
C VAL A 35 11.27 -5.10 -6.67
N THR A 36 11.46 -6.42 -6.76
CA THR A 36 12.57 -7.03 -7.52
C THR A 36 12.48 -6.69 -9.00
N ARG A 37 11.28 -6.69 -9.59
CA ARG A 37 11.05 -6.30 -10.97
C ARG A 37 11.41 -4.82 -11.20
N LEU A 38 10.94 -3.92 -10.33
CA LEU A 38 11.22 -2.49 -10.44
C LEU A 38 12.71 -2.19 -10.28
N LEU A 39 13.38 -2.79 -9.29
CA LEU A 39 14.84 -2.69 -9.08
C LEU A 39 15.66 -2.98 -10.35
N ARG A 40 15.17 -3.90 -11.18
CA ARG A 40 15.85 -4.36 -12.40
C ARG A 40 15.48 -3.57 -13.65
N ARG A 41 14.26 -3.00 -13.72
CA ARG A 41 13.73 -2.43 -14.97
C ARG A 41 13.39 -0.95 -14.89
N ASP A 42 13.05 -0.46 -13.71
CA ASP A 42 12.60 0.92 -13.52
C ASP A 42 12.89 1.38 -12.09
N ARG A 43 14.13 1.83 -11.88
CA ARG A 43 14.59 2.28 -10.57
C ARG A 43 13.99 3.62 -10.17
N ASP A 44 13.65 4.46 -11.14
CA ASP A 44 13.06 5.77 -10.88
C ASP A 44 11.62 5.62 -10.39
N ALA A 45 10.86 4.70 -10.98
CA ALA A 45 9.57 4.25 -10.45
C ALA A 45 9.65 3.77 -8.99
N LEU A 46 10.61 2.88 -8.69
CA LEU A 46 10.80 2.40 -7.31
C LEU A 46 11.17 3.54 -6.37
N ARG A 47 12.01 4.48 -6.82
CA ARG A 47 12.39 5.65 -6.04
C ARG A 47 11.19 6.56 -5.76
N ALA A 48 10.30 6.74 -6.74
CA ALA A 48 9.07 7.51 -6.56
C ALA A 48 8.16 6.86 -5.52
N ILE A 49 7.94 5.55 -5.60
CA ILE A 49 7.18 4.78 -4.59
C ILE A 49 7.82 4.94 -3.20
N ALA A 50 9.13 4.72 -3.09
CA ALA A 50 9.84 4.82 -1.81
C ALA A 50 9.76 6.25 -1.22
N GLY A 51 9.89 7.28 -2.05
CA GLY A 51 9.73 8.67 -1.62
C GLY A 51 8.32 8.98 -1.11
N ALA A 52 7.29 8.49 -1.82
CA ALA A 52 5.91 8.67 -1.39
C ALA A 52 5.60 7.89 -0.09
N TRP A 53 6.16 6.68 0.07
CA TRP A 53 6.04 5.90 1.29
C TRP A 53 6.63 6.62 2.50
N ILE A 54 7.86 7.12 2.39
CA ILE A 54 8.52 7.86 3.47
C ILE A 54 7.71 9.11 3.85
N ALA A 55 7.19 9.84 2.86
CA ALA A 55 6.35 11.01 3.12
C ALA A 55 5.03 10.64 3.85
N SER A 56 4.42 9.50 3.53
CA SER A 56 3.27 8.95 4.25
C SER A 56 3.63 8.62 5.69
N ASP A 57 4.71 7.86 5.88
CA ASP A 57 5.19 7.40 7.19
C ASP A 57 5.51 8.60 8.11
N ASP A 58 6.23 9.60 7.60
CA ASP A 58 6.53 10.84 8.31
C ASP A 58 5.25 11.60 8.73
N ALA A 59 4.25 11.67 7.85
CA ALA A 59 2.98 12.35 8.14
C ALA A 59 2.13 11.58 9.18
N GLN A 60 2.15 10.25 9.12
CA GLN A 60 1.48 9.38 10.10
C GLN A 60 2.16 9.45 11.46
N ALA A 61 3.50 9.41 11.50
CA ALA A 61 4.27 9.59 12.74
C ALA A 61 3.96 10.95 13.39
N ALA A 62 3.95 12.03 12.60
CA ALA A 62 3.57 13.35 13.09
C ALA A 62 2.13 13.41 13.62
N LEU A 63 1.19 12.68 13.02
CA LEU A 63 -0.18 12.55 13.53
C LEU A 63 -0.23 11.81 14.86
N VAL A 64 0.50 10.70 14.99
CA VAL A 64 0.59 9.91 16.24
C VAL A 64 1.17 10.76 17.37
N ASP A 65 2.18 11.58 17.07
CA ASP A 65 2.83 12.48 18.03
C ASP A 65 1.97 13.72 18.38
N THR A 66 0.92 14.01 17.59
CA THR A 66 0.01 15.13 17.85
C THR A 66 -1.09 14.70 18.83
N ASP A 67 -1.13 15.34 19.99
CA ASP A 67 -2.20 15.13 20.97
C ASP A 67 -3.59 15.37 20.33
N ARG A 68 -4.54 14.46 20.58
CA ARG A 68 -5.92 14.53 20.07
C ARG A 68 -6.67 15.77 20.57
N GLY A 69 -6.30 16.31 21.73
CA GLY A 69 -6.85 17.56 22.26
C GLY A 69 -6.26 18.83 21.64
N SER A 70 -5.18 18.71 20.86
CA SER A 70 -4.50 19.85 20.26
C SER A 70 -5.34 20.52 19.17
N PRO A 71 -5.34 21.86 19.05
CA PRO A 71 -5.93 22.55 17.90
C PRO A 71 -5.32 22.14 16.56
N ASP A 72 -4.10 21.60 16.57
CA ASP A 72 -3.38 21.17 15.37
C ASP A 72 -3.76 19.75 14.90
N PHE A 73 -4.47 18.96 15.71
CA PHE A 73 -4.79 17.56 15.41
C PHE A 73 -5.52 17.40 14.08
N ALA A 74 -6.52 18.25 13.80
CA ALA A 74 -7.26 18.20 12.54
C ALA A 74 -6.36 18.50 11.33
N THR A 75 -5.35 19.35 11.49
CA THR A 75 -4.38 19.66 10.43
C THR A 75 -3.41 18.50 10.22
N ALA A 76 -2.89 17.90 11.29
CA ALA A 76 -2.05 16.71 11.22
C ALA A 76 -2.79 15.54 10.53
N LYS A 77 -4.05 15.32 10.90
CA LYS A 77 -4.89 14.26 10.31
C LYS A 77 -5.07 14.44 8.81
N ARG A 78 -5.44 15.65 8.36
CA ARG A 78 -5.57 15.95 6.93
C ARG A 78 -4.26 15.75 6.17
N ARG A 79 -3.12 16.12 6.76
CA ARG A 79 -1.80 15.92 6.13
C ARG A 79 -1.49 14.43 5.96
N ALA A 80 -1.74 13.62 6.98
CA ALA A 80 -1.58 12.18 6.91
C ALA A 80 -2.48 11.55 5.83
N GLU A 81 -3.77 11.92 5.81
CA GLU A 81 -4.72 11.45 4.78
C GLU A 81 -4.31 11.85 3.35
N GLN A 82 -3.79 13.07 3.18
CA GLN A 82 -3.27 13.55 1.89
C GLN A 82 -2.01 12.79 1.45
N ALA A 83 -1.08 12.55 2.36
CA ALA A 83 0.15 11.81 2.08
C ALA A 83 -0.16 10.36 1.69
N ASP A 84 -1.09 9.70 2.42
CA ASP A 84 -1.55 8.35 2.06
C ASP A 84 -2.22 8.32 0.69
N GLY A 85 -3.04 9.33 0.36
CA GLY A 85 -3.65 9.48 -0.96
C GLY A 85 -2.61 9.57 -2.06
N ALA A 86 -1.61 10.45 -1.88
CA ALA A 86 -0.53 10.62 -2.84
C ALA A 86 0.32 9.35 -2.99
N MET A 87 0.61 8.63 -1.90
CA MET A 87 1.30 7.34 -1.94
C MET A 87 0.51 6.31 -2.75
N ARG A 88 -0.80 6.19 -2.51
CA ARG A 88 -1.67 5.29 -3.27
C ARG A 88 -1.71 5.65 -4.75
N ASP A 89 -1.76 6.94 -5.09
CA ASP A 89 -1.73 7.40 -6.48
C ASP A 89 -0.40 7.05 -7.16
N VAL A 90 0.74 7.27 -6.50
CA VAL A 90 2.07 6.89 -7.03
C VAL A 90 2.15 5.38 -7.25
N LEU A 91 1.70 4.56 -6.29
CA LEU A 91 1.66 3.11 -6.42
C LEU A 91 0.80 2.69 -7.62
N ARG A 92 -0.44 3.16 -7.70
CA ARG A 92 -1.36 2.81 -8.79
C ARG A 92 -0.77 3.18 -10.15
N ASN A 93 -0.33 4.43 -10.31
CA ASN A 93 0.15 4.95 -11.58
C ASN A 93 1.44 4.24 -12.02
N THR A 94 2.29 3.84 -11.06
CA THR A 94 3.53 3.12 -11.35
C THR A 94 3.27 1.67 -11.75
N LEU A 95 2.36 0.98 -11.06
CA LEU A 95 2.14 -0.45 -11.24
C LEU A 95 1.21 -0.78 -12.41
N PHE A 96 0.23 0.07 -12.68
CA PHE A 96 -0.82 -0.17 -13.66
C PHE A 96 -0.81 0.81 -14.84
N GLY A 97 0.03 1.86 -14.77
CA GLY A 97 0.00 2.99 -15.70
C GLY A 97 -0.95 4.09 -15.19
N ALA A 98 -0.72 5.32 -15.64
CA ALA A 98 -1.66 6.41 -15.42
C ALA A 98 -2.86 6.24 -16.37
N GLU A 99 -4.07 6.20 -15.82
CA GLU A 99 -5.33 6.28 -16.60
C GLU A 99 -5.54 7.67 -17.21
#